data_AF-A0A800J3H2-F1
#
_entry.id   AF-A0A800J3H2-F1
#
_cell.length_a   1.000
_cell.length_b   1.000
_cell.length_c   1.000
_cell.angle_alpha   90.00
_cell.angle_beta   90.00
_cell.angle_gamma   90.00
#
_symmetry.space_group_name_H-M   'P 1'
#
loop_
_entity.id
_entity.type
_entity.pdbx_description
1 polymer ?
#
loop_
_entity_poly.entity_id
_entity_poly.type
_entity_poly.pdbx_seq_one_letter_code
_entity_poly.pdbx_strand_id
1 'polypeptide(L)'
;MLTTNPALGSNRAPAERVELAPAPLIEAVGGLCPGLDHVGGGLSLVLHLLLTETTEPPGRTAPCPYRLLCEIEGASASQVEHGNARANEFLERVQETLAGEGPLSLEVTEHKYHEGEARRNRARRLRLVGVPAEVEALAERARSTISLDSMEWRLLEPGGTYALNGAAMARRTQDLLATLPQYEDTPGLSRSLIGYLNELDPRTFTELRRMAGAPETVALVEKSYPEKAAYERVAAVLRSVQWSQKPIYGASPTTPRVHARGRNATALPSAIRRDLTRRLGWAELDLAHAQLACNARLWGVDSVVDALGSEGYAFWDDLASHLGADPSALRQRGEWERFKRLLKPPVHGLSFGMGYARIVQFGVAKSETPPSRLVADVKRLCGLPFEAAGRRLLGHPLLNEMLRARYKQSRIVKKEGGLRDTFGRFHPFDESAGAGPLLAVAAQAMELRLLEPVVRTAISELEEARGRGRQPPFLIVLWQHDGFTIRARQRSRTASQIQRLSRLVSDQARALGVPTGLTVDVGPEGA
;
A
#
# COMPACT_ATOMS: atom_id res chain seq x y z
N MET A 1 -10.62 14.81 46.20
CA MET A 1 -11.97 14.71 45.60
C MET A 1 -11.77 14.37 44.13
N LEU A 2 -12.34 13.23 43.73
CA LEU A 2 -12.16 12.60 42.43
C LEU A 2 -12.95 13.35 41.36
N THR A 3 -12.28 13.80 40.31
CA THR A 3 -12.89 13.99 38.99
C THR A 3 -12.15 13.09 38.00
N THR A 4 -12.80 11.98 37.68
CA THR A 4 -12.44 11.05 36.63
C THR A 4 -12.61 11.73 35.27
N ASN A 5 -11.56 11.75 34.44
CA ASN A 5 -11.70 12.03 33.01
C ASN A 5 -11.29 10.76 32.23
N PRO A 6 -12.11 10.30 31.27
CA PRO A 6 -12.10 8.93 30.79
C PRO A 6 -11.09 8.71 29.66
N ALA A 7 -10.79 7.44 29.44
CA ALA A 7 -9.97 6.92 28.37
C ALA A 7 -10.23 7.60 27.02
N LEU A 8 -9.16 8.05 26.36
CA LEU A 8 -9.09 8.26 24.92
C LEU A 8 -9.16 6.90 24.21
N GLY A 9 -10.31 6.24 24.32
CA GLY A 9 -10.76 5.28 23.33
C GLY A 9 -11.30 6.10 22.17
N SER A 10 -10.58 6.10 21.05
CA SER A 10 -11.14 6.60 19.80
C SER A 10 -12.23 5.63 19.34
N ASN A 11 -13.44 5.78 19.90
CA ASN A 11 -14.68 5.37 19.26
C ASN A 11 -14.88 6.25 18.04
N ARG A 12 -14.08 6.05 16.99
CA ARG A 12 -14.66 6.21 15.65
C ARG A 12 -15.58 5.01 15.50
N ALA A 13 -16.87 5.29 15.35
CA ALA A 13 -17.81 4.30 14.85
C ALA A 13 -17.14 3.52 13.70
N PRO A 14 -17.30 2.19 13.63
CA PRO A 14 -16.79 1.45 12.49
C PRO A 14 -17.24 2.19 11.24
N ALA A 15 -16.28 2.58 10.38
CA ALA A 15 -16.60 3.20 9.11
C ALA A 15 -17.72 2.37 8.48
N GLU A 16 -18.87 3.01 8.23
CA GLU A 16 -20.03 2.35 7.65
C GLU A 16 -19.55 1.48 6.51
N ARG A 17 -19.94 0.20 6.57
CA ARG A 17 -19.64 -0.75 5.50
C ARG A 17 -20.14 -0.11 4.21
N VAL A 18 -19.21 0.23 3.31
CA VAL A 18 -19.55 0.49 1.92
C VAL A 18 -20.05 -0.84 1.36
N GLU A 19 -21.35 -1.05 1.43
CA GLU A 19 -22.01 -2.20 0.84
C GLU A 19 -21.90 -2.08 -0.68
N LEU A 20 -21.41 -3.17 -1.29
CA LEU A 20 -21.56 -3.42 -2.72
C LEU A 20 -23.05 -3.35 -3.08
N ALA A 21 -23.40 -3.08 -4.34
CA ALA A 21 -24.77 -3.34 -4.80
C ALA A 21 -25.19 -4.73 -4.28
N PRO A 22 -26.33 -4.85 -3.59
CA PRO A 22 -26.64 -6.05 -2.83
C PRO A 22 -26.65 -7.23 -3.80
N ALA A 23 -25.90 -8.29 -3.51
CA ALA A 23 -25.82 -9.48 -4.35
C ALA A 23 -27.21 -9.97 -4.86
N PRO A 24 -28.30 -9.88 -4.07
CA PRO A 24 -29.64 -10.14 -4.56
C PRO A 24 -30.11 -9.32 -5.76
N LEU A 25 -29.72 -8.04 -5.88
CA LEU A 25 -30.05 -7.20 -7.03
C LEU A 25 -29.28 -7.63 -8.28
N ILE A 26 -28.01 -7.98 -8.13
CA ILE A 26 -27.16 -8.44 -9.23
C ILE A 26 -27.66 -9.79 -9.75
N GLU A 27 -27.92 -10.74 -8.85
CA GLU A 27 -28.48 -12.04 -9.18
C GLU A 27 -29.85 -11.93 -9.84
N ALA A 28 -30.71 -11.03 -9.34
CA ALA A 28 -32.03 -10.82 -9.93
C ALA A 28 -31.95 -10.22 -11.35
N VAL A 29 -31.07 -9.24 -11.58
CA VAL A 29 -30.89 -8.67 -12.93
C VAL A 29 -30.24 -9.68 -13.88
N GLY A 30 -29.21 -10.40 -13.43
CA GLY A 30 -28.56 -11.46 -14.22
C GLY A 30 -29.52 -12.63 -14.54
N GLY A 31 -30.42 -12.97 -13.62
CA GLY A 31 -31.46 -13.98 -13.86
C GLY A 31 -32.52 -13.56 -14.89
N LEU A 32 -32.81 -12.26 -15.01
CA LEU A 32 -33.76 -11.74 -15.99
C LEU A 32 -33.20 -11.69 -17.42
N CYS A 33 -31.89 -11.49 -17.56
CA CYS A 33 -31.22 -11.42 -18.86
C CYS A 33 -29.82 -12.05 -18.76
N PRO A 34 -29.72 -13.40 -18.78
CA PRO A 34 -28.46 -14.12 -18.58
C PRO A 34 -27.34 -13.77 -19.57
N GLY A 35 -27.68 -13.36 -20.79
CA GLY A 35 -26.77 -12.94 -21.84
C GLY A 35 -26.22 -11.54 -21.67
N LEU A 36 -26.71 -10.74 -20.72
CA LEU A 36 -26.09 -9.43 -20.39
C LEU A 36 -24.65 -9.57 -19.94
N ASP A 37 -24.26 -10.71 -19.37
CA ASP A 37 -22.88 -11.02 -18.97
C ASP A 37 -21.96 -11.24 -20.19
N HIS A 38 -22.54 -11.53 -21.36
CA HIS A 38 -21.80 -11.70 -22.62
C HIS A 38 -21.64 -10.39 -23.39
N VAL A 39 -22.44 -9.38 -23.06
CA VAL A 39 -22.29 -8.01 -23.58
C VAL A 39 -21.43 -7.25 -22.58
N GLY A 40 -20.11 -7.18 -22.79
CA GLY A 40 -19.17 -6.61 -21.80
C GLY A 40 -19.63 -5.28 -21.20
N GLY A 41 -19.98 -5.27 -19.91
CA GLY A 41 -20.53 -4.12 -19.19
C GLY A 41 -22.04 -3.82 -19.39
N GLY A 42 -22.79 -4.68 -20.06
CA GLY A 42 -24.25 -4.58 -20.25
C GLY A 42 -25.02 -4.67 -18.94
N LEU A 43 -24.71 -5.68 -18.10
CA LEU A 43 -25.23 -5.79 -16.73
C LEU A 43 -24.98 -4.51 -15.91
N SER A 44 -23.84 -3.87 -16.16
CA SER A 44 -23.38 -2.71 -15.42
C SER A 44 -24.10 -1.43 -15.81
N LEU A 45 -24.42 -1.28 -17.10
CA LEU A 45 -25.31 -0.24 -17.59
C LEU A 45 -26.71 -0.40 -16.97
N VAL A 46 -27.25 -1.63 -16.91
CA VAL A 46 -28.58 -1.90 -16.35
C VAL A 46 -28.62 -1.58 -14.84
N LEU A 47 -27.64 -2.06 -14.07
CA LEU A 47 -27.51 -1.70 -12.65
C LEU A 47 -27.31 -0.19 -12.45
N HIS A 48 -26.63 0.48 -13.39
CA HIS A 48 -26.50 1.94 -13.36
C HIS A 48 -27.83 2.66 -13.45
N LEU A 49 -28.60 2.33 -14.49
CA LEU A 49 -29.91 2.92 -14.72
C LEU A 49 -30.91 2.58 -13.60
N LEU A 50 -30.76 1.42 -12.95
CA LEU A 50 -31.55 1.05 -11.79
C LEU A 50 -31.17 1.84 -10.54
N LEU A 51 -29.89 2.16 -10.30
CA LEU A 51 -29.46 2.73 -9.02
C LEU A 51 -29.37 4.27 -9.03
N THR A 52 -29.27 4.92 -10.18
CA THR A 52 -29.27 6.38 -10.26
C THR A 52 -30.69 6.94 -10.31
N GLU A 53 -31.11 7.67 -9.28
CA GLU A 53 -32.28 8.54 -9.39
C GLU A 53 -31.98 9.71 -10.33
N THR A 54 -32.87 9.95 -11.28
CA THR A 54 -32.97 11.28 -11.89
C THR A 54 -34.14 11.99 -11.25
N THR A 55 -33.88 13.17 -10.70
CA THR A 55 -34.80 13.99 -9.91
C THR A 55 -36.00 14.56 -10.70
N GLU A 56 -36.44 13.92 -11.78
CA GLU A 56 -37.59 14.34 -12.59
C GLU A 56 -38.69 13.24 -12.62
N PRO A 57 -39.97 13.58 -12.34
CA PRO A 57 -41.09 12.62 -12.40
C PRO A 57 -41.74 12.56 -13.81
N PRO A 58 -42.67 11.61 -14.07
CA PRO A 58 -42.49 10.17 -14.17
C PRO A 58 -42.01 9.76 -15.57
N GLY A 59 -40.79 9.23 -15.60
CA GLY A 59 -40.10 8.67 -16.76
C GLY A 59 -38.63 8.63 -16.39
N ARG A 60 -38.14 7.47 -15.92
CA ARG A 60 -36.77 7.37 -15.39
C ARG A 60 -35.79 7.64 -16.52
N THR A 61 -35.14 8.79 -16.49
CA THR A 61 -34.30 9.22 -17.60
C THR A 61 -32.93 9.61 -17.07
N ALA A 62 -32.01 8.65 -16.95
CA ALA A 62 -30.62 8.95 -16.63
C ALA A 62 -30.02 9.76 -17.78
N PRO A 63 -29.30 10.87 -17.54
CA PRO A 63 -28.50 11.47 -18.59
C PRO A 63 -27.62 10.36 -19.16
N CYS A 64 -27.83 10.03 -20.43
CA CYS A 64 -27.08 9.04 -21.17
C CYS A 64 -25.62 9.40 -20.95
N PRO A 65 -24.90 8.59 -20.18
CA PRO A 65 -23.55 8.93 -19.87
C PRO A 65 -22.80 8.35 -21.05
N TYR A 66 -22.83 9.06 -22.18
CA TYR A 66 -22.00 8.77 -23.36
C TYR A 66 -20.55 8.49 -22.95
N ARG A 67 -20.11 9.21 -21.91
CA ARG A 67 -18.88 9.00 -21.18
C ARG A 67 -18.81 7.63 -20.46
N LEU A 68 -19.84 7.20 -19.72
CA LEU A 68 -19.91 5.85 -19.13
C LEU A 68 -19.92 4.76 -20.21
N LEU A 69 -20.63 4.94 -21.32
CA LEU A 69 -20.66 3.95 -22.42
C LEU A 69 -19.28 3.83 -23.09
N CYS A 70 -18.62 4.95 -23.37
CA CYS A 70 -17.23 4.95 -23.85
C CYS A 70 -16.25 4.38 -22.82
N GLU A 71 -16.50 4.57 -21.52
CA GLU A 71 -15.67 4.07 -20.42
C GLU A 71 -15.83 2.57 -20.21
N ILE A 72 -17.07 2.04 -20.27
CA ILE A 72 -17.40 0.61 -20.21
C ILE A 72 -16.65 -0.14 -21.34
N GLU A 73 -16.62 0.44 -22.54
CA GLU A 73 -15.90 -0.08 -23.71
C GLU A 73 -14.38 0.19 -23.70
N GLY A 74 -13.84 0.81 -22.64
CA GLY A 74 -12.40 1.05 -22.47
C GLY A 74 -11.80 2.09 -23.43
N ALA A 75 -12.60 3.00 -24.00
CA ALA A 75 -12.13 4.02 -24.93
C ALA A 75 -11.31 5.13 -24.21
N SER A 76 -10.18 5.52 -24.81
CA SER A 76 -9.35 6.63 -24.35
C SER A 76 -10.02 8.00 -24.53
N ALA A 77 -9.60 9.02 -23.77
CA ALA A 77 -10.17 10.37 -23.84
C ALA A 77 -10.15 10.99 -25.26
N SER A 78 -9.17 10.66 -26.09
CA SER A 78 -9.10 11.08 -27.51
C SER A 78 -10.04 10.29 -28.43
N GLN A 79 -10.46 9.09 -28.04
CA GLN A 79 -11.46 8.29 -28.77
C GLN A 79 -12.90 8.72 -28.45
N VAL A 80 -13.12 9.48 -27.37
CA VAL A 80 -14.43 10.03 -26.99
C VAL A 80 -14.98 11.01 -28.04
N GLU A 81 -14.14 11.64 -28.86
CA GLU A 81 -14.62 12.48 -29.97
C GLU A 81 -15.14 11.65 -31.17
N HIS A 82 -14.65 10.42 -31.33
CA HIS A 82 -15.05 9.47 -32.39
C HIS A 82 -16.00 8.36 -31.90
N GLY A 83 -16.30 8.30 -30.60
CA GLY A 83 -16.96 7.18 -29.93
C GLY A 83 -18.47 7.06 -30.13
N ASN A 84 -19.09 7.89 -30.98
CA ASN A 84 -20.54 7.89 -31.21
C ASN A 84 -21.03 6.57 -31.82
N ALA A 85 -20.28 6.05 -32.80
CA ALA A 85 -20.67 4.81 -33.46
C ALA A 85 -20.57 3.61 -32.51
N ARG A 86 -19.48 3.52 -31.72
CA ARG A 86 -19.27 2.41 -30.78
C ARG A 86 -20.24 2.43 -29.59
N ALA A 87 -20.55 3.61 -29.06
CA ALA A 87 -21.53 3.72 -27.98
C ALA A 87 -22.93 3.31 -28.47
N ASN A 88 -23.32 3.71 -29.69
CA ASN A 88 -24.59 3.27 -30.27
C ASN A 88 -24.58 1.77 -30.57
N GLU A 89 -23.51 1.22 -31.14
CA GLU A 89 -23.36 -0.22 -31.40
C GLU A 89 -23.43 -1.03 -30.08
N PHE A 90 -22.81 -0.53 -29.01
CA PHE A 90 -22.95 -1.14 -27.68
C PHE A 90 -24.39 -1.08 -27.16
N LEU A 91 -25.06 0.08 -27.29
CA LEU A 91 -26.47 0.22 -26.89
C LEU A 91 -27.39 -0.71 -27.69
N GLU A 92 -27.13 -0.87 -28.99
CA GLU A 92 -27.84 -1.81 -29.86
C GLU A 92 -27.62 -3.25 -29.38
N ARG A 93 -26.38 -3.66 -29.10
CA ARG A 93 -26.08 -5.00 -28.52
C ARG A 93 -26.80 -5.23 -27.20
N VAL A 94 -26.79 -4.25 -26.29
CA VAL A 94 -27.51 -4.35 -25.02
C VAL A 94 -29.02 -4.45 -25.26
N GLN A 95 -29.58 -3.62 -26.16
CA GLN A 95 -31.00 -3.67 -26.51
C GLN A 95 -31.42 -5.01 -27.12
N GLU A 96 -30.63 -5.56 -28.04
CA GLU A 96 -30.87 -6.86 -28.66
C GLU A 96 -30.88 -7.98 -27.62
N THR A 97 -29.90 -7.99 -26.72
CA THR A 97 -29.84 -8.96 -25.61
C THR A 97 -31.04 -8.83 -24.67
N LEU A 98 -31.39 -7.61 -24.26
CA LEU A 98 -32.55 -7.37 -23.40
C LEU A 98 -33.86 -7.84 -24.05
N ALA A 99 -34.04 -7.55 -25.35
CA ALA A 99 -35.23 -7.94 -26.10
C ALA A 99 -35.37 -9.46 -26.33
N GLY A 100 -34.24 -10.17 -26.39
CA GLY A 100 -34.22 -11.62 -26.63
C GLY A 100 -34.49 -12.47 -25.38
N GLU A 101 -34.24 -11.94 -24.18
CA GLU A 101 -34.07 -12.76 -22.98
C GLU A 101 -35.00 -12.44 -21.82
N GLY A 102 -35.70 -11.29 -21.82
CA GLY A 102 -36.50 -10.92 -20.66
C GLY A 102 -37.49 -9.78 -20.88
N PRO A 103 -38.18 -9.35 -19.79
CA PRO A 103 -39.15 -8.25 -19.85
C PRO A 103 -38.48 -6.88 -19.91
N LEU A 104 -37.17 -6.80 -19.71
CA LEU A 104 -36.41 -5.55 -19.70
C LEU A 104 -36.24 -5.03 -21.13
N SER A 105 -36.37 -3.72 -21.30
CA SER A 105 -36.03 -3.03 -22.54
C SER A 105 -35.37 -1.70 -22.23
N LEU A 106 -34.51 -1.23 -23.12
CA LEU A 106 -33.82 0.04 -23.00
C LEU A 106 -34.41 1.03 -24.01
N GLU A 107 -34.94 2.14 -23.54
CA GLU A 107 -35.52 3.20 -24.35
C GLU A 107 -34.61 4.44 -24.33
N VAL A 108 -34.28 4.96 -25.51
CA VAL A 108 -33.62 6.26 -25.64
C VAL A 108 -34.69 7.34 -25.61
N THR A 109 -34.71 8.14 -24.56
CA THR A 109 -35.79 9.12 -24.30
C THR A 109 -35.46 10.54 -24.75
N GLU A 110 -34.17 10.84 -24.96
CA GLU A 110 -33.72 12.10 -25.54
C GLU A 110 -32.57 11.81 -26.50
N HIS A 111 -32.62 12.38 -27.70
CA HIS A 111 -31.51 12.40 -28.65
C HIS A 111 -30.99 13.83 -28.82
N LYS A 112 -29.67 14.00 -28.80
CA LYS A 112 -29.06 15.21 -29.34
C LYS A 112 -28.81 15.01 -30.82
N TYR A 113 -29.63 15.66 -31.63
CA TYR A 113 -29.45 15.69 -33.08
C TYR A 113 -28.40 16.74 -33.46
N HIS A 114 -27.55 16.39 -34.41
CA HIS A 114 -26.63 17.31 -35.06
C HIS A 114 -27.05 17.42 -36.53
N GLU A 115 -27.62 18.57 -36.92
CA GLU A 115 -28.08 18.80 -38.29
C GLU A 115 -26.95 18.56 -39.31
N GLY A 116 -27.23 17.76 -40.34
CA GLY A 116 -26.28 17.44 -41.40
C GLY A 116 -25.32 16.28 -41.10
N GLU A 117 -25.30 15.72 -39.89
CA GLU A 117 -24.37 14.65 -39.52
C GLU A 117 -25.06 13.55 -38.71
N ALA A 118 -25.78 12.65 -39.39
CA ALA A 118 -26.45 11.52 -38.74
C ALA A 118 -25.53 10.67 -37.85
N ARG A 119 -24.23 10.58 -38.19
CA ARG A 119 -23.18 9.91 -37.39
C ARG A 119 -22.85 10.60 -36.06
N ARG A 120 -23.38 11.79 -35.82
CA ARG A 120 -23.20 12.57 -34.58
C ARG A 120 -24.42 12.58 -33.67
N ASN A 121 -25.50 11.89 -34.04
CA ASN A 121 -26.66 11.74 -33.14
C ASN A 121 -26.24 10.96 -31.88
N ARG A 122 -26.50 11.57 -30.72
CA ARG A 122 -26.13 11.00 -29.41
C ARG A 122 -27.39 10.72 -28.59
N ALA A 123 -27.54 9.48 -28.12
CA ALA A 123 -28.45 9.21 -27.02
C ALA A 123 -28.06 10.12 -25.84
N ARG A 124 -29.03 10.85 -25.31
CA ARG A 124 -28.86 11.86 -24.25
C ARG A 124 -29.53 11.48 -22.96
N ARG A 125 -30.59 10.67 -23.03
CA ARG A 125 -31.22 10.06 -21.87
C ARG A 125 -31.61 8.62 -22.18
N LEU A 126 -31.36 7.73 -21.23
CA LEU A 126 -31.73 6.32 -21.32
C LEU A 126 -32.73 6.00 -20.21
N ARG A 127 -33.71 5.16 -20.54
CA ARG A 127 -34.72 4.66 -19.63
C ARG A 127 -34.75 3.14 -19.70
N LEU A 128 -34.71 2.49 -18.55
CA LEU A 128 -35.01 1.07 -18.46
C LEU A 128 -36.53 0.90 -18.30
N VAL A 129 -37.14 0.11 -19.17
CA VAL A 129 -38.58 -0.17 -19.23
C VAL A 129 -38.79 -1.66 -18.97
N GLY A 130 -39.96 -2.02 -18.41
CA GLY A 130 -40.31 -3.42 -18.12
C GLY A 130 -39.59 -4.02 -16.91
N VAL A 131 -39.08 -3.19 -16.00
CA VAL A 131 -38.45 -3.65 -14.75
C VAL A 131 -39.49 -4.35 -13.87
N PRO A 132 -39.30 -5.64 -13.53
CA PRO A 132 -40.20 -6.34 -12.62
C PRO A 132 -40.23 -5.68 -11.23
N ALA A 133 -41.40 -5.69 -10.58
CA ALA A 133 -41.61 -5.03 -9.29
C ALA A 133 -40.65 -5.53 -8.19
N GLU A 134 -40.23 -6.79 -8.25
CA GLU A 134 -39.26 -7.39 -7.33
C GLU A 134 -37.85 -6.82 -7.48
N VAL A 135 -37.40 -6.60 -8.71
CA VAL A 135 -36.11 -5.95 -9.02
C VAL A 135 -36.16 -4.48 -8.64
N GLU A 136 -37.31 -3.84 -8.84
CA GLU A 136 -37.52 -2.46 -8.39
C GLU A 136 -37.39 -2.33 -6.87
N ALA A 137 -38.04 -3.23 -6.13
CA ALA A 137 -37.97 -3.23 -4.67
C ALA A 137 -36.54 -3.55 -4.16
N LEU A 138 -35.76 -4.35 -4.90
CA LEU A 138 -34.35 -4.57 -4.61
C LEU A 138 -33.50 -3.33 -4.88
N ALA A 139 -33.74 -2.63 -6.00
CA ALA A 139 -33.05 -1.40 -6.35
C ALA A 139 -33.33 -0.28 -5.33
N GLU A 140 -34.59 -0.12 -4.90
CA GLU A 140 -34.97 0.87 -3.89
C GLU A 140 -34.31 0.60 -2.53
N ARG A 141 -34.25 -0.67 -2.12
CA ARG A 141 -33.51 -1.07 -0.91
C ARG A 141 -32.02 -0.79 -1.04
N ALA A 142 -31.43 -1.03 -2.21
CA ALA A 142 -30.03 -0.71 -2.48
C ALA A 142 -29.77 0.80 -2.44
N ARG A 143 -30.64 1.62 -3.05
CA ARG A 143 -30.54 3.10 -3.03
C ARG A 143 -30.58 3.66 -1.61
N SER A 144 -31.44 3.12 -0.75
CA SER A 144 -31.57 3.57 0.64
C SER A 144 -30.42 3.12 1.56
N THR A 145 -29.64 2.11 1.14
CA THR A 145 -28.45 1.65 1.88
C THR A 145 -27.13 2.20 1.32
N ILE A 146 -27.12 2.64 0.07
CA ILE A 146 -25.91 3.05 -0.63
C ILE A 146 -25.95 4.56 -0.91
N SER A 147 -25.07 5.33 -0.28
CA SER A 147 -24.86 6.73 -0.68
C SER A 147 -24.27 6.77 -2.08
N LEU A 148 -25.01 7.32 -3.05
CA LEU A 148 -24.58 7.43 -4.45
C LEU A 148 -23.27 8.22 -4.62
N ASP A 149 -23.01 9.21 -3.76
CA ASP A 149 -21.74 9.96 -3.71
C ASP A 149 -20.55 9.10 -3.22
N SER A 150 -20.84 8.02 -2.49
CA SER A 150 -19.85 7.04 -2.01
C SER A 150 -19.79 5.78 -2.87
N MET A 151 -20.68 5.66 -3.86
CA MET A 151 -20.87 4.45 -4.65
C MET A 151 -19.73 4.31 -5.66
N GLU A 152 -18.65 3.69 -5.22
CA GLU A 152 -17.69 3.04 -6.12
C GLU A 152 -18.48 2.00 -6.92
N TRP A 153 -18.71 2.24 -8.21
CA TRP A 153 -19.17 1.20 -9.13
C TRP A 153 -18.17 0.05 -9.08
N ARG A 154 -18.44 -0.95 -8.26
CA ARG A 154 -17.68 -2.19 -8.22
C ARG A 154 -18.41 -3.12 -9.16
N LEU A 155 -18.00 -3.04 -10.42
CA LEU A 155 -18.35 -4.01 -11.44
C LEU A 155 -18.04 -5.41 -10.88
N LEU A 156 -19.08 -6.23 -10.71
CA LEU A 156 -18.98 -7.65 -10.43
C LEU A 156 -19.20 -8.36 -11.77
N GLU A 157 -18.14 -8.54 -12.54
CA GLU A 157 -18.13 -9.55 -13.61
C GLU A 157 -17.22 -10.72 -13.19
N PRO A 158 -17.69 -11.97 -13.27
CA PRO A 158 -16.80 -13.12 -13.24
C PRO A 158 -15.91 -13.12 -14.50
N GLY A 159 -14.68 -12.61 -14.40
CA GLY A 159 -13.64 -12.82 -15.41
C GLY A 159 -13.40 -11.72 -16.46
N GLY A 160 -14.11 -10.58 -16.40
CA GLY A 160 -13.91 -9.45 -17.32
C GLY A 160 -12.88 -8.41 -16.83
N THR A 161 -12.01 -7.93 -17.72
CA THR A 161 -11.13 -6.77 -17.46
C THR A 161 -11.96 -5.50 -17.34
N TYR A 162 -12.05 -4.97 -16.13
CA TYR A 162 -12.80 -3.77 -15.84
C TYR A 162 -12.09 -2.47 -16.29
N ALA A 163 -12.76 -1.71 -17.14
CA ALA A 163 -12.42 -0.31 -17.40
C ALA A 163 -13.44 0.59 -16.71
N LEU A 164 -13.15 1.01 -15.47
CA LEU A 164 -13.86 2.12 -14.85
C LEU A 164 -12.97 3.37 -14.82
N ASN A 165 -13.48 4.37 -15.53
CA ASN A 165 -13.25 5.80 -15.43
C ASN A 165 -11.85 6.23 -14.95
N GLY A 166 -10.89 6.19 -15.89
CA GLY A 166 -9.57 6.79 -15.68
C GLY A 166 -9.63 8.25 -15.22
N ALA A 167 -10.72 8.98 -15.54
CA ALA A 167 -10.91 10.36 -15.09
C ALA A 167 -11.49 10.48 -13.67
N ALA A 168 -12.32 9.55 -13.20
CA ALA A 168 -12.73 9.50 -11.79
C ALA A 168 -11.53 9.14 -10.89
N MET A 169 -10.68 8.21 -11.34
CA MET A 169 -9.44 7.88 -10.64
C MET A 169 -8.42 9.01 -10.69
N ALA A 170 -8.30 9.71 -11.83
CA ALA A 170 -7.46 10.91 -11.93
C ALA A 170 -7.98 12.03 -11.01
N ARG A 171 -9.31 12.25 -10.95
CA ARG A 171 -9.92 13.19 -10.00
C ARG A 171 -9.65 12.80 -8.55
N ARG A 172 -9.90 11.54 -8.16
CA ARG A 172 -9.57 11.04 -6.81
C ARG A 172 -8.10 11.22 -6.46
N THR A 173 -7.20 11.02 -7.44
CA THR A 173 -5.77 11.26 -7.27
C THR A 173 -5.49 12.74 -7.03
N GLN A 174 -6.11 13.63 -7.82
CA GLN A 174 -6.01 15.08 -7.65
C GLN A 174 -6.61 15.54 -6.30
N ASP A 175 -7.76 15.01 -5.88
CA ASP A 175 -8.40 15.31 -4.60
C ASP A 175 -7.53 14.84 -3.43
N LEU A 176 -6.95 13.65 -3.53
CA LEU A 176 -6.00 13.14 -2.53
C LEU A 176 -4.75 14.02 -2.47
N LEU A 177 -4.21 14.46 -3.60
CA LEU A 177 -3.08 15.39 -3.65
C LEU A 177 -3.44 16.76 -3.08
N ALA A 178 -4.64 17.28 -3.35
CA ALA A 178 -5.12 18.56 -2.84
C ALA A 178 -5.36 18.55 -1.33
N THR A 179 -5.70 17.38 -0.77
CA THR A 179 -5.86 17.17 0.68
C THR A 179 -4.57 16.79 1.39
N LEU A 180 -3.45 16.60 0.67
CA LEU A 180 -2.17 16.40 1.31
C LEU A 180 -1.80 17.66 2.08
N PRO A 181 -1.55 17.55 3.39
CA PRO A 181 -1.20 18.73 4.16
C PRO A 181 0.12 19.28 3.65
N GLN A 182 0.13 20.58 3.35
CA GLN A 182 1.36 21.31 3.05
C GLN A 182 2.10 21.54 4.36
N TYR A 183 3.01 20.63 4.69
CA TYR A 183 3.80 20.76 5.89
C TYR A 183 5.06 21.58 5.58
N GLU A 184 5.02 22.86 5.91
CA GLU A 184 6.19 23.77 5.87
C GLU A 184 7.37 23.21 6.69
N ASP A 185 7.07 22.47 7.77
CA ASP A 185 8.04 21.83 8.68
C ASP A 185 8.59 20.48 8.19
N THR A 186 8.18 20.00 7.02
CA THR A 186 8.74 18.75 6.45
C THR A 186 10.19 18.98 6.05
N PRO A 187 11.13 18.08 6.43
CA PRO A 187 12.52 18.19 5.98
C PRO A 187 12.58 18.36 4.47
N GLY A 188 13.44 19.27 3.98
CA GLY A 188 13.53 19.59 2.56
C GLY A 188 13.68 18.34 1.68
N LEU A 189 14.45 17.36 2.16
CA LEU A 189 14.61 16.07 1.48
C LEU A 189 13.31 15.26 1.37
N SER A 190 12.51 15.17 2.44
CA SER A 190 11.21 14.48 2.40
C SER A 190 10.25 15.16 1.43
N ARG A 191 10.26 16.51 1.38
CA ARG A 191 9.45 17.28 0.42
C ARG A 191 9.88 16.99 -1.02
N SER A 192 11.17 17.03 -1.31
CA SER A 192 11.72 16.69 -2.63
C SER A 192 11.38 15.25 -3.04
N LEU A 193 11.47 14.30 -2.12
CA LEU A 193 11.11 12.91 -2.36
C LEU A 193 9.61 12.74 -2.65
N ILE A 194 8.74 13.41 -1.89
CA ILE A 194 7.28 13.39 -2.14
C ILE A 194 6.98 13.96 -3.53
N GLY A 195 7.57 15.10 -3.89
CA GLY A 195 7.44 15.69 -5.23
C GLY A 195 7.86 14.70 -6.31
N TYR A 196 9.06 14.14 -6.20
CA TYR A 196 9.57 13.11 -7.11
C TYR A 196 8.60 11.93 -7.29
N LEU A 197 8.14 11.32 -6.20
CA LEU A 197 7.28 10.13 -6.25
C LEU A 197 5.90 10.46 -6.83
N ASN A 198 5.33 11.60 -6.46
CA ASN A 198 4.03 12.04 -6.93
C ASN A 198 4.06 12.60 -8.37
N GLU A 199 5.24 12.85 -8.94
CA GLU A 199 5.41 13.28 -10.33
C GLU A 199 5.67 12.13 -11.32
N LEU A 200 5.88 10.90 -10.84
CA LEU A 200 6.08 9.75 -11.72
C LEU A 200 4.88 9.54 -12.65
N ASP A 201 5.14 9.18 -13.91
CA ASP A 201 4.09 8.87 -14.88
C ASP A 201 3.28 7.64 -14.40
N PRO A 202 1.94 7.73 -14.26
CA PRO A 202 1.06 6.60 -13.98
C PRO A 202 1.33 5.34 -14.83
N ARG A 203 1.73 5.52 -16.10
CA ARG A 203 2.06 4.41 -17.01
C ARG A 203 3.23 3.57 -16.53
N THR A 204 4.05 4.11 -15.61
CA THR A 204 5.15 3.38 -14.95
C THR A 204 4.64 2.15 -14.19
N PHE A 205 3.39 2.19 -13.72
CA PHE A 205 2.77 1.17 -12.88
C PHE A 205 1.78 0.26 -13.62
N THR A 206 1.54 0.47 -14.92
CA THR A 206 0.58 -0.34 -15.70
C THR A 206 0.82 -1.84 -15.57
N GLU A 207 2.08 -2.27 -15.68
CA GLU A 207 2.43 -3.68 -15.55
C GLU A 207 2.19 -4.22 -14.13
N LEU A 208 2.50 -3.43 -13.09
CA LEU A 208 2.21 -3.81 -11.72
C LEU A 208 0.70 -3.99 -11.48
N ARG A 209 -0.12 -3.11 -12.05
CA ARG A 209 -1.58 -3.20 -11.98
C ARG A 209 -2.09 -4.47 -12.64
N ARG A 210 -1.60 -4.78 -13.84
CA ARG A 210 -1.92 -6.02 -14.57
C ARG A 210 -1.53 -7.25 -13.76
N MET A 211 -0.30 -7.27 -13.24
CA MET A 211 0.21 -8.38 -12.42
C MET A 211 -0.53 -8.57 -11.10
N ALA A 212 -0.98 -7.49 -10.46
CA ALA A 212 -1.77 -7.59 -9.23
C ALA A 212 -3.11 -8.32 -9.42
N GLY A 213 -3.64 -8.39 -10.65
CA GLY A 213 -4.84 -9.17 -11.00
C GLY A 213 -4.58 -10.48 -11.72
N ALA A 214 -3.32 -10.84 -11.92
CA ALA A 214 -2.99 -12.10 -12.59
C ALA A 214 -3.40 -13.31 -11.72
N PRO A 215 -3.95 -14.38 -12.32
CA PRO A 215 -4.38 -15.58 -11.58
C PRO A 215 -3.30 -16.16 -10.67
N GLU A 216 -2.04 -16.12 -11.08
CA GLU A 216 -0.91 -16.61 -10.29
C GLU A 216 -0.70 -15.81 -9.01
N THR A 217 -0.98 -14.50 -9.05
CA THR A 217 -0.92 -13.62 -7.86
C THR A 217 -2.04 -13.97 -6.89
N VAL A 218 -3.25 -14.22 -7.40
CA VAL A 218 -4.40 -14.62 -6.57
C VAL A 218 -4.12 -15.96 -5.89
N ALA A 219 -3.68 -16.96 -6.66
CA ALA A 219 -3.30 -18.27 -6.14
C ALA A 219 -2.19 -18.19 -5.08
N LEU A 220 -1.19 -17.32 -5.27
CA LEU A 220 -0.15 -17.07 -4.28
C LEU A 220 -0.71 -16.52 -2.96
N VAL A 221 -1.67 -15.60 -3.03
CA VAL A 221 -2.32 -15.02 -1.84
C VAL A 221 -3.17 -16.06 -1.12
N GLU A 222 -3.97 -16.85 -1.84
CA GLU A 222 -4.76 -17.95 -1.27
C GLU A 222 -3.88 -18.95 -0.52
N LYS A 223 -2.77 -19.37 -1.15
CA LYS A 223 -1.80 -20.27 -0.54
C LYS A 223 -1.10 -19.66 0.68
N SER A 224 -0.75 -18.38 0.63
CA SER A 224 0.02 -17.71 1.68
C SER A 224 -0.83 -17.28 2.87
N TYR A 225 -2.13 -17.08 2.66
CA TYR A 225 -3.09 -16.57 3.64
C TYR A 225 -4.38 -17.39 3.62
N PRO A 226 -4.36 -18.67 4.04
CA PRO A 226 -5.52 -19.56 3.97
C PRO A 226 -6.67 -19.14 4.90
N GLU A 227 -6.38 -18.32 5.92
CA GLU A 227 -7.42 -17.75 6.78
C GLU A 227 -8.22 -16.68 6.03
N LYS A 228 -9.54 -16.90 5.88
CA LYS A 228 -10.46 -16.03 5.12
C LYS A 228 -10.28 -14.53 5.41
N ALA A 229 -10.21 -14.14 6.68
CA ALA A 229 -10.05 -12.74 7.06
C ALA A 229 -8.69 -12.15 6.64
N ALA A 230 -7.61 -12.94 6.66
CA ALA A 230 -6.29 -12.50 6.20
C ALA A 230 -6.25 -12.41 4.67
N TYR A 231 -6.80 -13.42 3.99
CA TYR A 231 -7.00 -13.42 2.53
C TYR A 231 -7.73 -12.17 2.07
N GLU A 232 -8.92 -11.90 2.61
CA GLU A 232 -9.77 -10.78 2.20
C GLU A 232 -9.07 -9.43 2.37
N ARG A 233 -8.27 -9.26 3.43
CA ARG A 233 -7.47 -8.04 3.62
C ARG A 233 -6.42 -7.86 2.52
N VAL A 234 -5.67 -8.91 2.19
CA VAL A 234 -4.63 -8.85 1.14
C VAL A 234 -5.26 -8.67 -0.24
N ALA A 235 -6.32 -9.41 -0.53
CA ALA A 235 -7.08 -9.32 -1.77
C ALA A 235 -7.67 -7.91 -1.96
N ALA A 236 -8.15 -7.26 -0.89
CA ALA A 236 -8.62 -5.88 -0.95
C ALA A 236 -7.50 -4.88 -1.29
N VAL A 237 -6.26 -5.11 -0.83
CA VAL A 237 -5.11 -4.29 -1.24
C VAL A 237 -4.74 -4.56 -2.70
N LEU A 238 -4.69 -5.81 -3.15
CA LEU A 238 -4.42 -6.16 -4.55
C LEU A 238 -5.41 -5.55 -5.52
N ARG A 239 -6.72 -5.63 -5.22
CA ARG A 239 -7.75 -4.93 -5.99
C ARG A 239 -7.42 -3.44 -6.04
N SER A 240 -7.18 -2.81 -4.90
CA SER A 240 -6.79 -1.39 -4.86
C SER A 240 -5.54 -1.08 -5.71
N VAL A 241 -4.56 -1.98 -5.77
CA VAL A 241 -3.39 -1.84 -6.66
C VAL A 241 -3.78 -1.91 -8.13
N GLN A 242 -4.66 -2.83 -8.53
CA GLN A 242 -5.16 -2.90 -9.93
C GLN A 242 -5.85 -1.60 -10.35
N TRP A 243 -6.60 -1.00 -9.44
CA TRP A 243 -7.38 0.21 -9.69
C TRP A 243 -6.56 1.50 -9.59
N SER A 244 -5.61 1.57 -8.67
CA SER A 244 -4.81 2.77 -8.44
C SER A 244 -3.78 2.96 -9.55
N GLN A 245 -3.75 4.17 -10.11
CA GLN A 245 -2.78 4.54 -11.14
C GLN A 245 -1.33 4.51 -10.64
N LYS A 246 -1.11 4.93 -9.40
CA LYS A 246 0.17 4.92 -8.69
C LYS A 246 -0.07 5.17 -7.20
N PRO A 247 0.86 4.78 -6.31
CA PRO A 247 0.82 5.23 -4.93
C PRO A 247 0.94 6.76 -4.84
N ILE A 248 0.15 7.37 -3.97
CA ILE A 248 0.23 8.80 -3.65
C ILE A 248 0.93 8.94 -2.32
N TYR A 249 2.01 9.72 -2.27
CA TYR A 249 2.82 9.89 -1.07
C TYR A 249 2.53 11.21 -0.39
N GLY A 250 2.63 11.21 0.94
CA GLY A 250 2.58 12.41 1.76
C GLY A 250 3.51 12.32 2.95
N ALA A 251 3.80 13.47 3.57
CA ALA A 251 4.57 13.51 4.79
C ALA A 251 3.74 13.05 6.00
N SER A 252 4.44 12.57 7.01
CA SER A 252 3.91 12.41 8.36
C SER A 252 4.08 13.70 9.16
N PRO A 253 3.11 14.11 9.98
CA PRO A 253 3.23 15.32 10.80
C PRO A 253 4.31 15.20 11.89
N THR A 254 4.53 13.98 12.39
CA THR A 254 5.33 13.72 13.59
C THR A 254 6.67 13.06 13.29
N THR A 255 6.92 12.66 12.05
CA THR A 255 8.12 11.91 11.67
C THR A 255 8.64 12.38 10.31
N PRO A 256 9.96 12.27 10.03
CA PRO A 256 10.51 12.59 8.72
C PRO A 256 10.08 11.61 7.62
N ARG A 257 9.44 10.49 7.98
CA ARG A 257 9.04 9.45 7.03
C ARG A 257 8.01 9.95 6.02
N VAL A 258 8.20 9.49 4.79
CA VAL A 258 7.25 9.62 3.68
C VAL A 258 6.39 8.37 3.64
N HIS A 259 5.06 8.54 3.57
CA HIS A 259 4.09 7.45 3.59
C HIS A 259 3.24 7.47 2.33
N ALA A 260 3.00 6.29 1.74
CA ALA A 260 1.97 6.15 0.74
C ALA A 260 0.59 6.16 1.41
N ARG A 261 -0.37 6.88 0.83
CA ARG A 261 -1.74 7.01 1.31
C ARG A 261 -2.64 5.93 0.69
N GLY A 262 -3.66 5.53 1.44
CA GLY A 262 -4.63 4.52 1.00
C GLY A 262 -4.06 3.11 0.87
N ARG A 263 -4.82 2.22 0.24
CA ARG A 263 -4.39 0.85 -0.09
C ARG A 263 -3.66 0.88 -1.42
N ASN A 264 -2.38 0.56 -1.42
CA ASN A 264 -1.54 0.56 -2.62
C ASN A 264 -0.44 -0.50 -2.48
N ALA A 265 0.48 -0.56 -3.44
CA ALA A 265 1.49 -1.62 -3.49
C ALA A 265 2.46 -1.64 -2.30
N THR A 266 2.67 -0.51 -1.61
CA THR A 266 3.51 -0.48 -0.40
C THR A 266 2.82 -1.12 0.80
N ALA A 267 1.48 -1.19 0.80
CA ALA A 267 0.66 -1.81 1.84
C ALA A 267 0.49 -3.33 1.67
N LEU A 268 0.98 -3.90 0.56
CA LEU A 268 1.00 -5.35 0.38
C LEU A 268 1.97 -6.01 1.37
N PRO A 269 1.67 -7.22 1.86
CA PRO A 269 2.66 -8.00 2.59
C PRO A 269 3.93 -8.18 1.77
N SER A 270 5.09 -8.14 2.44
CA SER A 270 6.40 -8.14 1.76
C SER A 270 6.56 -9.31 0.80
N ALA A 271 6.10 -10.52 1.16
CA ALA A 271 6.18 -11.69 0.28
C ALA A 271 5.44 -11.49 -1.06
N ILE A 272 4.23 -10.92 -1.02
CA ILE A 272 3.40 -10.66 -2.21
C ILE A 272 3.99 -9.51 -3.02
N ARG A 273 4.40 -8.43 -2.36
CA ARG A 273 5.03 -7.27 -3.02
C ARG A 273 6.33 -7.67 -3.72
N ARG A 274 7.20 -8.43 -3.04
CA ARG A 274 8.47 -8.91 -3.59
C ARG A 274 8.25 -9.84 -4.77
N ASP A 275 7.28 -10.75 -4.69
CA ASP A 275 6.93 -11.60 -5.82
C ASP A 275 6.48 -10.79 -7.05
N LEU A 276 5.61 -9.80 -6.86
CA LEU A 276 5.16 -8.92 -7.95
C LEU A 276 6.32 -8.12 -8.56
N THR A 277 7.08 -7.40 -7.73
CA THR A 277 8.21 -6.57 -8.17
C THR A 277 9.28 -7.40 -8.85
N ARG A 278 9.54 -8.61 -8.36
CA ARG A 278 10.47 -9.58 -8.94
C ARG A 278 10.07 -10.00 -10.34
N ARG A 279 8.81 -10.39 -10.55
CA ARG A 279 8.32 -10.80 -11.88
C ARG A 279 8.37 -9.65 -12.90
N LEU A 280 8.34 -8.40 -12.43
CA LEU A 280 8.53 -7.20 -13.26
C LEU A 280 10.01 -6.85 -13.55
N GLY A 281 10.96 -7.60 -12.98
CA GLY A 281 12.38 -7.26 -13.05
C GLY A 281 12.77 -5.99 -12.28
N TRP A 282 11.93 -5.59 -11.31
CA TRP A 282 12.23 -4.51 -10.37
C TRP A 282 13.07 -5.07 -9.22
N ALA A 283 13.80 -4.20 -8.53
CA ALA A 283 14.63 -4.59 -7.39
C ALA A 283 14.17 -3.85 -6.14
N GLU A 284 13.91 -4.60 -5.06
CA GLU A 284 13.65 -4.05 -3.73
C GLU A 284 14.99 -3.96 -2.98
N LEU A 285 15.33 -2.77 -2.48
CA LEU A 285 16.55 -2.50 -1.73
C LEU A 285 16.17 -1.97 -0.34
N ASP A 286 16.71 -2.58 0.71
CA ASP A 286 16.44 -2.20 2.11
C ASP A 286 17.75 -2.01 2.87
N LEU A 287 17.82 -1.04 3.79
CA LEU A 287 18.96 -0.85 4.69
C LEU A 287 19.14 -2.06 5.63
N ALA A 288 20.36 -2.60 5.69
CA ALA A 288 20.72 -3.68 6.60
C ALA A 288 20.66 -3.21 8.06
N HIS A 289 19.86 -3.86 8.90
CA HIS A 289 19.78 -3.57 10.35
C HIS A 289 19.57 -2.08 10.69
N ALA A 290 18.88 -1.33 9.82
CA ALA A 290 18.84 0.14 9.81
C ALA A 290 18.63 0.76 11.20
N GLN A 291 17.56 0.34 11.89
CA GLN A 291 17.17 0.90 13.18
C GLN A 291 18.19 0.63 14.28
N LEU A 292 18.73 -0.58 14.32
CA LEU A 292 19.74 -0.96 15.31
C LEU A 292 21.03 -0.18 15.08
N ALA A 293 21.49 -0.12 13.83
CA ALA A 293 22.71 0.62 13.45
C ALA A 293 22.57 2.13 13.71
N CYS A 294 21.45 2.73 13.30
CA CYS A 294 21.18 4.15 13.51
C CYS A 294 21.13 4.48 15.01
N ASN A 295 20.41 3.69 15.81
CA ASN A 295 20.32 3.92 17.25
C ASN A 295 21.65 3.70 17.95
N ALA A 296 22.41 2.65 17.60
CA ALA A 296 23.74 2.42 18.17
C ALA A 296 24.64 3.63 17.95
N ARG A 297 24.65 4.17 16.72
CA ARG A 297 25.42 5.37 16.40
C ARG A 297 24.92 6.61 17.14
N LEU A 298 23.61 6.86 17.13
CA LEU A 298 23.02 8.04 17.80
C LEU A 298 23.20 8.00 19.32
N TRP A 299 23.22 6.81 19.92
CA TRP A 299 23.28 6.66 21.37
C TRP A 299 24.70 6.47 21.91
N GLY A 300 25.69 6.32 21.01
CA GLY A 300 27.10 6.10 21.36
C GLY A 300 27.37 4.69 21.90
N VAL A 301 26.88 3.66 21.21
CA VAL A 301 27.08 2.25 21.56
C VAL A 301 28.10 1.62 20.62
N ASP A 302 29.37 1.94 20.84
CA ASP A 302 30.46 1.60 19.91
C ASP A 302 30.61 0.08 19.73
N SER A 303 30.38 -0.73 20.77
CA SER A 303 30.41 -2.20 20.68
C SER A 303 29.44 -2.76 19.62
N VAL A 304 28.25 -2.16 19.50
CA VAL A 304 27.23 -2.54 18.52
C VAL A 304 27.61 -1.99 17.16
N VAL A 305 28.20 -0.78 17.12
CA VAL A 305 28.70 -0.20 15.88
C VAL A 305 29.81 -1.08 15.27
N ASP A 306 30.77 -1.48 16.09
CA ASP A 306 31.92 -2.32 15.71
C ASP A 306 31.46 -3.72 15.30
N ALA A 307 30.56 -4.34 16.07
CA ALA A 307 30.02 -5.66 15.74
C ALA A 307 29.28 -5.65 14.39
N LEU A 308 28.37 -4.70 14.17
CA LEU A 308 27.63 -4.60 12.90
C LEU A 308 28.51 -4.19 11.72
N GLY A 309 29.62 -3.47 11.97
CA GLY A 309 30.59 -3.08 10.95
C GLY A 309 31.61 -4.17 10.62
N SER A 310 31.69 -5.22 11.42
CA SER A 310 32.65 -6.31 11.25
C SER A 310 32.29 -7.17 10.04
N GLU A 311 33.28 -7.45 9.19
CA GLU A 311 33.10 -8.30 8.03
C GLU A 311 32.64 -9.71 8.44
N GLY A 312 31.60 -10.22 7.78
CA GLY A 312 31.03 -11.54 8.06
C GLY A 312 30.17 -11.64 9.31
N TYR A 313 30.03 -10.58 10.10
CA TYR A 313 29.14 -10.62 11.27
C TYR A 313 27.67 -10.73 10.84
N ALA A 314 27.00 -11.77 11.32
CA ALA A 314 25.60 -12.04 11.04
C ALA A 314 24.78 -11.91 12.33
N PHE A 315 24.26 -10.72 12.60
CA PHE A 315 23.53 -10.40 13.84
C PHE A 315 22.41 -11.40 14.19
N TRP A 316 21.65 -11.88 13.20
CA TRP A 316 20.59 -12.85 13.45
C TRP A 316 21.12 -14.25 13.81
N ASP A 317 22.28 -14.64 13.28
CA ASP A 317 22.94 -15.90 13.59
C ASP A 317 23.52 -15.85 15.00
N ASP A 318 24.16 -14.74 15.36
CA ASP A 318 24.63 -14.47 16.72
C ASP A 318 23.50 -14.54 17.75
N LEU A 319 22.35 -13.90 17.46
CA LEU A 319 21.16 -14.00 18.31
C LEU A 319 20.61 -15.43 18.42
N ALA A 320 20.62 -16.21 17.34
CA ALA A 320 20.18 -17.61 17.35
C ALA A 320 21.11 -18.46 18.23
N SER A 321 22.42 -18.35 18.01
CA SER A 321 23.43 -19.04 18.82
C SER A 321 23.34 -18.66 20.29
N HIS A 322 23.15 -17.38 20.61
CA HIS A 322 22.98 -16.91 21.99
C HIS A 322 21.76 -17.54 22.67
N LEU A 323 20.66 -17.73 21.95
CA LEU A 323 19.45 -18.42 22.44
C LEU A 323 19.59 -19.95 22.49
N GLY A 324 20.72 -20.51 22.04
CA GLY A 324 20.98 -21.95 22.01
C GLY A 324 20.43 -22.65 20.76
N ALA A 325 20.03 -21.90 19.74
CA ALA A 325 19.62 -22.46 18.45
C ALA A 325 20.82 -22.53 17.49
N ASP A 326 20.86 -23.56 16.64
CA ASP A 326 21.83 -23.65 15.54
C ASP A 326 21.24 -22.95 14.29
N PRO A 327 21.85 -21.84 13.83
CA PRO A 327 21.40 -21.13 12.62
C PRO A 327 21.38 -22.02 11.37
N SER A 328 22.33 -22.94 11.23
CA SER A 328 22.42 -23.83 10.06
C SER A 328 21.29 -24.86 10.06
N ALA A 329 21.03 -25.50 11.21
CA ALA A 329 19.92 -26.43 11.36
C ALA A 329 18.56 -25.74 11.15
N LEU A 330 18.37 -24.50 11.64
CA LEU A 330 17.15 -23.72 11.38
C LEU A 330 16.94 -23.47 9.88
N ARG A 331 18.01 -23.19 9.11
CA ARG A 331 17.94 -23.02 7.66
C ARG A 331 17.61 -24.35 6.95
N GLN A 332 18.29 -25.43 7.31
CA GLN A 332 18.05 -26.76 6.74
C GLN A 332 16.60 -27.23 6.91
N ARG A 333 15.97 -26.89 8.04
CA ARG A 333 14.55 -27.22 8.32
C ARG A 333 13.56 -26.19 7.74
N GLY A 334 14.02 -25.14 7.06
CA GLY A 334 13.15 -24.08 6.54
C GLY A 334 12.50 -23.21 7.62
N GLU A 335 13.06 -23.17 8.83
CA GLU A 335 12.48 -22.48 10.00
C GLU A 335 13.07 -21.11 10.26
N TRP A 336 14.16 -20.77 9.57
CA TRP A 336 14.93 -19.54 9.77
C TRP A 336 14.06 -18.26 9.73
N GLU A 337 13.19 -18.12 8.74
CA GLU A 337 12.33 -16.93 8.63
C GLU A 337 11.24 -16.90 9.71
N ARG A 338 10.78 -18.06 10.20
CA ARG A 338 9.87 -18.13 11.35
C ARG A 338 10.59 -17.69 12.64
N PHE A 339 11.83 -18.13 12.83
CA PHE A 339 12.68 -17.70 13.94
C PHE A 339 12.95 -16.19 13.90
N LYS A 340 13.34 -15.63 12.75
CA LYS A 340 13.52 -14.18 12.62
C LYS A 340 12.22 -13.40 12.88
N ARG A 341 11.08 -13.86 12.38
CA ARG A 341 9.77 -13.23 12.66
C ARG A 341 9.43 -13.22 14.16
N LEU A 342 9.83 -14.25 14.90
CA LEU A 342 9.67 -14.32 16.34
C LEU A 342 10.52 -13.25 17.06
N LEU A 343 11.78 -13.07 16.65
CA LEU A 343 12.71 -12.14 17.32
C LEU A 343 12.63 -10.69 16.87
N LYS A 344 12.13 -10.42 15.65
CA LYS A 344 12.01 -9.06 15.12
C LYS A 344 11.23 -8.12 16.03
N PRO A 345 10.02 -8.46 16.54
CA PRO A 345 9.25 -7.57 17.42
C PRO A 345 10.00 -7.11 18.68
N PRO A 346 10.62 -7.98 19.50
CA PRO A 346 11.38 -7.52 20.66
C PRO A 346 12.64 -6.71 20.29
N VAL A 347 13.38 -7.11 19.25
CA VAL A 347 14.59 -6.40 18.79
C VAL A 347 14.26 -5.00 18.25
N HIS A 348 13.23 -4.89 17.40
CA HIS A 348 12.78 -3.60 16.88
C HIS A 348 12.09 -2.79 17.99
N GLY A 349 11.36 -3.46 18.88
CA GLY A 349 10.77 -2.85 20.06
C GLY A 349 11.80 -2.13 20.92
N LEU A 350 13.02 -2.68 21.04
CA LEU A 350 14.12 -2.01 21.72
C LEU A 350 14.38 -0.61 21.14
N SER A 351 14.47 -0.52 19.81
CA SER A 351 14.65 0.72 19.05
C SER A 351 13.47 1.70 19.19
N PHE A 352 12.25 1.18 19.36
CA PHE A 352 11.01 1.98 19.46
C PHE A 352 10.54 2.26 20.89
N GLY A 353 11.38 2.05 21.90
CA GLY A 353 11.03 2.37 23.29
C GLY A 353 10.13 1.34 24.00
N MET A 354 10.00 0.12 23.45
CA MET A 354 9.28 -0.98 24.10
C MET A 354 9.87 -1.27 25.49
N GLY A 355 9.05 -1.29 26.53
CA GLY A 355 9.48 -1.56 27.90
C GLY A 355 10.05 -2.96 28.10
N TYR A 356 10.94 -3.13 29.09
CA TYR A 356 11.64 -4.40 29.39
C TYR A 356 10.70 -5.61 29.45
N ALA A 357 9.63 -5.54 30.23
CA ALA A 357 8.68 -6.65 30.40
C ALA A 357 8.03 -7.06 29.07
N ARG A 358 7.71 -6.09 28.20
CA ARG A 358 7.11 -6.34 26.89
C ARG A 358 8.13 -6.95 25.92
N ILE A 359 9.41 -6.59 26.02
CA ILE A 359 10.47 -7.25 25.25
C ILE A 359 10.63 -8.72 25.70
N VAL A 360 10.64 -8.98 27.01
CA VAL A 360 10.68 -10.36 27.55
C VAL A 360 9.48 -11.19 27.07
N GLN A 361 8.33 -10.55 26.86
CA GLN A 361 7.13 -11.18 26.32
C GLN A 361 7.04 -11.11 24.78
N PHE A 362 8.15 -10.91 24.06
CA PHE A 362 8.22 -10.90 22.59
C PHE A 362 7.23 -9.91 21.93
N GLY A 363 6.93 -8.79 22.60
CA GLY A 363 6.05 -7.74 22.10
C GLY A 363 4.59 -7.86 22.55
N VAL A 364 4.19 -8.94 23.22
CA VAL A 364 2.84 -9.11 23.80
C VAL A 364 2.63 -8.10 24.93
N ALA A 365 1.47 -7.43 24.96
CA ALA A 365 1.18 -6.46 25.99
C ALA A 365 1.07 -7.15 27.37
N LYS A 366 1.45 -6.44 28.45
CA LYS A 366 1.45 -7.00 29.81
C LYS A 366 0.06 -7.53 30.25
N SER A 367 -1.01 -6.94 29.72
CA SER A 367 -2.40 -7.32 30.00
C SER A 367 -2.91 -8.50 29.17
N GLU A 368 -2.12 -9.00 28.22
CA GLU A 368 -2.52 -10.02 27.28
C GLU A 368 -1.81 -11.34 27.58
N THR A 369 -2.55 -12.44 27.50
CA THR A 369 -1.97 -13.77 27.50
C THR A 369 -1.26 -13.99 26.16
N PRO A 370 0.03 -14.39 26.14
CA PRO A 370 0.71 -14.71 24.90
C PRO A 370 -0.05 -15.79 24.12
N PRO A 371 -0.24 -15.64 22.80
CA PRO A 371 -0.91 -16.66 22.00
C PRO A 371 -0.22 -18.03 22.13
N SER A 372 -0.98 -19.11 22.33
CA SER A 372 -0.41 -20.46 22.54
C SER A 372 0.56 -20.88 21.42
N ARG A 373 0.28 -20.46 20.17
CA ARG A 373 1.16 -20.70 19.02
C ARG A 373 2.52 -20.01 19.18
N LEU A 374 2.55 -18.78 19.70
CA LEU A 374 3.79 -18.05 19.96
C LEU A 374 4.64 -18.73 21.03
N VAL A 375 3.99 -19.14 22.14
CA VAL A 375 4.64 -19.89 23.23
C VAL A 375 5.24 -21.21 22.72
N ALA A 376 4.46 -21.97 21.94
CA ALA A 376 4.91 -23.21 21.33
C ALA A 376 6.10 -22.97 20.38
N ASP A 377 6.07 -21.89 19.60
CA ASP A 377 7.15 -21.54 18.67
C ASP A 377 8.45 -21.18 19.38
N VAL A 378 8.39 -20.40 20.47
CA VAL A 378 9.58 -20.08 21.27
C VAL A 378 10.20 -21.36 21.83
N LYS A 379 9.39 -22.23 22.44
CA LYS A 379 9.87 -23.50 23.00
C LYS A 379 10.50 -24.38 21.92
N ARG A 380 9.83 -24.50 20.77
CA ARG A 380 10.26 -25.35 19.66
C ARG A 380 11.53 -24.84 18.97
N LEU A 381 11.63 -23.53 18.74
CA LEU A 381 12.71 -22.92 17.96
C LEU A 381 13.93 -22.58 18.81
N CYS A 382 13.74 -22.24 20.09
CA CYS A 382 14.82 -21.83 20.99
C CYS A 382 15.16 -22.89 22.04
N GLY A 383 14.36 -23.94 22.20
CA GLY A 383 14.56 -24.97 23.24
C GLY A 383 14.33 -24.48 24.68
N LEU A 384 13.71 -23.31 24.87
CA LEU A 384 13.58 -22.64 26.16
C LEU A 384 12.12 -22.35 26.52
N PRO A 385 11.76 -22.33 27.82
CA PRO A 385 10.49 -21.77 28.26
C PRO A 385 10.33 -20.31 27.79
N PHE A 386 9.11 -19.89 27.48
CA PHE A 386 8.81 -18.60 26.85
C PHE A 386 9.48 -17.41 27.55
N GLU A 387 9.27 -17.26 28.86
CA GLU A 387 9.88 -16.15 29.62
C GLU A 387 11.39 -16.27 29.76
N ALA A 388 11.91 -17.49 29.85
CA ALA A 388 13.35 -17.74 29.94
C ALA A 388 14.06 -17.33 28.65
N ALA A 389 13.46 -17.63 27.49
CA ALA A 389 13.95 -17.18 26.18
C ALA A 389 13.98 -15.64 26.09
N GLY A 390 12.91 -14.97 26.53
CA GLY A 390 12.84 -13.50 26.53
C GLY A 390 13.88 -12.84 27.43
N ARG A 391 14.11 -13.39 28.64
CA ARG A 391 15.19 -12.92 29.53
C ARG A 391 16.57 -13.19 28.93
N ARG A 392 16.78 -14.38 28.36
CA ARG A 392 18.03 -14.76 27.70
C ARG A 392 18.33 -13.84 26.51
N LEU A 393 17.33 -13.51 25.69
CA LEU A 393 17.44 -12.55 24.59
C LEU A 393 18.00 -11.21 25.09
N LEU A 394 17.46 -10.64 26.16
CA LEU A 394 17.96 -9.39 26.76
C LEU A 394 19.30 -9.53 27.49
N GLY A 395 19.73 -10.76 27.76
CA GLY A 395 21.07 -11.07 28.24
C GLY A 395 22.13 -11.07 27.12
N HIS A 396 21.74 -10.92 25.85
CA HIS A 396 22.69 -10.79 24.75
C HIS A 396 23.51 -9.50 24.94
N PRO A 397 24.86 -9.55 24.86
CA PRO A 397 25.71 -8.38 25.16
C PRO A 397 25.29 -7.12 24.40
N LEU A 398 25.14 -7.23 23.07
CA LEU A 398 24.73 -6.10 22.22
C LEU A 398 23.34 -5.54 22.57
N LEU A 399 22.34 -6.40 22.82
CA LEU A 399 20.99 -5.93 23.16
C LEU A 399 20.94 -5.31 24.56
N ASN A 400 21.72 -5.84 25.50
CA ASN A 400 21.81 -5.31 26.86
C ASN A 400 22.42 -3.90 26.86
N GLU A 401 23.49 -3.71 26.09
CA GLU A 401 24.12 -2.40 25.94
C GLU A 401 23.20 -1.38 25.27
N MET A 402 22.52 -1.78 24.19
CA MET A 402 21.48 -0.95 23.56
C MET A 402 20.37 -0.56 24.54
N LEU A 403 19.92 -1.49 25.39
CA LEU A 403 18.90 -1.21 26.40
C LEU A 403 19.37 -0.19 27.43
N ARG A 404 20.60 -0.31 27.94
CA ARG A 404 21.20 0.66 28.87
C ARG A 404 21.34 2.03 28.22
N ALA A 405 21.87 2.08 27.01
CA ALA A 405 22.05 3.30 26.24
C ALA A 405 20.71 4.01 26.00
N ARG A 406 19.66 3.27 25.64
CA ARG A 406 18.30 3.83 25.51
C ARG A 406 17.82 4.50 26.79
N TYR A 407 17.97 3.87 27.95
CA TYR A 407 17.57 4.50 29.22
C TYR A 407 18.36 5.77 29.53
N LYS A 408 19.66 5.78 29.21
CA LYS A 408 20.50 6.99 29.31
C LYS A 408 19.97 8.08 28.39
N GLN A 409 19.68 7.77 27.14
CA GLN A 409 19.15 8.72 26.16
C GLN A 409 17.77 9.26 26.54
N SER A 410 16.87 8.41 27.05
CA SER A 410 15.57 8.86 27.55
C SER A 410 15.69 9.90 28.68
N ARG A 411 16.70 9.76 29.55
CA ARG A 411 16.97 10.76 30.62
C ARG A 411 17.51 12.06 30.04
N ILE A 412 18.38 11.98 29.03
CA ILE A 412 18.91 13.17 28.33
C ILE A 412 17.75 13.92 27.67
N VAL A 413 16.92 13.24 26.88
CA VAL A 413 15.74 13.84 26.23
C VAL A 413 14.81 14.52 27.24
N LYS A 414 14.51 13.86 28.36
CA LYS A 414 13.67 14.46 29.42
C LYS A 414 14.34 15.70 30.03
N LYS A 415 15.65 15.65 30.28
CA LYS A 415 16.42 16.77 30.85
C LYS A 415 16.48 17.97 29.89
N GLU A 416 16.64 17.73 28.60
CA GLU A 416 16.77 18.78 27.58
C GLU A 416 15.42 19.26 27.04
N GLY A 417 14.31 18.66 27.48
CA GLY A 417 12.96 19.01 27.04
C GLY A 417 12.65 18.62 25.59
N GLY A 418 13.45 17.74 24.99
CA GLY A 418 13.29 17.30 23.60
C GLY A 418 14.57 16.72 23.00
N LEU A 419 14.61 16.60 21.67
CA LEU A 419 15.83 16.29 20.92
C LEU A 419 15.86 16.96 19.56
N ARG A 420 17.05 17.17 19.01
CA ARG A 420 17.23 17.55 17.61
C ARG A 420 17.54 16.33 16.76
N ASP A 421 16.88 16.22 15.61
CA ASP A 421 17.17 15.16 14.65
C ASP A 421 18.38 15.50 13.75
N THR A 422 18.73 14.58 12.85
CA THR A 422 19.87 14.73 11.93
C THR A 422 19.69 15.83 10.88
N PHE A 423 18.49 16.38 10.74
CA PHE A 423 18.19 17.53 9.89
C PHE A 423 18.11 18.84 10.69
N GLY A 424 18.44 18.80 11.99
CA GLY A 424 18.47 19.96 12.89
C GLY A 424 17.11 20.36 13.46
N ARG A 425 16.02 19.64 13.12
CA ARG A 425 14.68 19.94 13.61
C ARG A 425 14.57 19.53 15.07
N PHE A 426 14.07 20.43 15.92
CA PHE A 426 13.81 20.15 17.32
C PHE A 426 12.43 19.50 17.49
N HIS A 427 12.39 18.43 18.27
CA HIS A 427 11.18 17.70 18.62
C HIS A 427 10.97 17.79 20.14
N PRO A 428 9.93 18.49 20.60
CA PRO A 428 9.71 18.72 22.03
C PRO A 428 9.32 17.43 22.76
N PHE A 429 9.75 17.29 24.00
CA PHE A 429 9.40 16.18 24.88
C PHE A 429 7.97 16.32 25.39
N ASP A 430 7.17 15.27 25.17
CA ASP A 430 5.84 15.11 25.75
C ASP A 430 5.92 14.08 26.88
N GLU A 431 5.66 14.53 28.12
CA GLU A 431 5.73 13.68 29.30
C GLU A 431 4.72 12.52 29.25
N SER A 432 3.58 12.71 28.59
CA SER A 432 2.53 11.68 28.47
C SER A 432 2.95 10.54 27.54
N ALA A 433 3.69 10.85 26.47
CA ALA A 433 4.19 9.89 25.50
C ALA A 433 5.55 9.28 25.91
N GLY A 434 6.33 10.00 26.71
CA GLY A 434 7.69 9.63 27.09
C GLY A 434 8.70 9.83 25.95
N ALA A 435 9.95 9.45 26.19
CA ALA A 435 11.04 9.73 25.25
C ALA A 435 11.12 8.74 24.07
N GLY A 436 10.42 7.60 24.15
CA GLY A 436 10.49 6.52 23.16
C GLY A 436 10.16 6.98 21.73
N PRO A 437 9.02 7.67 21.50
CA PRO A 437 8.68 8.21 20.18
C PRO A 437 9.72 9.17 19.62
N LEU A 438 10.33 10.02 20.46
CA LEU A 438 11.37 10.95 20.02
C LEU A 438 12.63 10.21 19.56
N LEU A 439 13.11 9.23 20.33
CA LEU A 439 14.27 8.42 19.94
C LEU A 439 14.01 7.69 18.61
N ALA A 440 12.78 7.21 18.40
CA ALA A 440 12.38 6.62 17.13
C ALA A 440 12.43 7.63 15.99
N VAL A 441 11.95 8.86 16.18
CA VAL A 441 12.02 9.93 15.18
C VAL A 441 13.46 10.24 14.79
N ALA A 442 14.38 10.31 15.76
CA ALA A 442 15.80 10.53 15.49
C ALA A 442 16.41 9.41 14.61
N ALA A 443 16.09 8.14 14.91
CA ALA A 443 16.52 7.01 14.10
C ALA A 443 15.97 7.07 12.67
N GLN A 444 14.68 7.41 12.52
CA GLN A 444 14.02 7.54 11.22
C GLN A 444 14.60 8.70 10.39
N ALA A 445 15.02 9.78 11.04
CA ALA A 445 15.72 10.87 10.37
C ALA A 445 17.09 10.41 9.85
N MET A 446 17.81 9.60 10.63
CA MET A 446 19.06 8.98 10.20
C MET A 446 18.86 8.00 9.04
N GLU A 447 17.82 7.15 9.07
CA GLU A 447 17.44 6.26 7.95
C GLU A 447 17.27 7.07 6.65
N LEU A 448 16.51 8.17 6.69
CA LEU A 448 16.30 9.01 5.52
C LEU A 448 17.60 9.70 5.07
N ARG A 449 18.43 10.16 6.02
CA ARG A 449 19.73 10.79 5.73
C ARG A 449 20.71 9.80 5.06
N LEU A 450 20.66 8.52 5.40
CA LEU A 450 21.44 7.47 4.74
C LEU A 450 21.03 7.26 3.27
N LEU A 451 19.73 7.40 2.99
CA LEU A 451 19.17 7.22 1.64
C LEU A 451 19.19 8.51 0.79
N GLU A 452 19.59 9.64 1.37
CA GLU A 452 19.61 10.94 0.70
C GLU A 452 20.35 10.94 -0.65
N PRO A 453 21.55 10.36 -0.79
CA PRO A 453 22.26 10.38 -2.07
C PRO A 453 21.49 9.66 -3.18
N VAL A 454 20.75 8.60 -2.84
CA VAL A 454 19.90 7.87 -3.80
C VAL A 454 18.74 8.75 -4.26
N VAL A 455 18.07 9.41 -3.32
CA VAL A 455 16.96 10.33 -3.63
C VAL A 455 17.42 11.48 -4.53
N ARG A 456 18.54 12.14 -4.18
CA ARG A 456 19.11 13.23 -4.98
C ARG A 456 19.51 12.77 -6.38
N THR A 457 20.12 11.59 -6.49
CA THR A 457 20.49 10.99 -7.78
C THR A 457 19.25 10.74 -8.63
N ALA A 458 18.19 10.14 -8.06
CA ALA A 458 16.96 9.84 -8.79
C ALA A 458 16.25 11.11 -9.30
N ILE A 459 16.22 12.18 -8.49
CA ILE A 459 15.66 13.48 -8.88
C ILE A 459 16.46 14.08 -10.03
N SER A 460 17.77 14.20 -9.87
CA SER A 460 18.64 14.81 -10.88
C SER A 460 18.58 14.07 -12.22
N GLU A 461 18.54 12.73 -12.20
CA GLU A 461 18.42 11.94 -13.43
C GLU A 461 17.06 12.06 -14.09
N LEU A 462 15.99 12.17 -13.32
CA LEU A 462 14.65 12.40 -13.86
C LEU A 462 14.56 13.77 -14.55
N GLU A 463 15.11 14.82 -13.92
CA GLU A 463 15.17 16.17 -14.47
C GLU A 463 16.02 16.23 -15.76
N GLU A 464 17.23 15.68 -15.73
CA GLU A 464 18.11 15.61 -16.90
C GLU A 464 17.48 14.80 -18.05
N ALA A 465 16.77 13.72 -17.72
CA ALA A 465 16.08 12.90 -18.70
C ALA A 465 14.92 13.68 -19.37
N ARG A 466 14.11 14.40 -18.58
CA ARG A 466 13.04 15.28 -19.09
C ARG A 466 13.59 16.37 -20.01
N GLY A 467 14.66 17.06 -19.59
CA GLY A 467 15.29 18.12 -20.39
C GLY A 467 15.84 17.64 -21.74
N ARG A 468 16.15 16.34 -21.86
CA ARG A 468 16.65 15.71 -23.11
C ARG A 468 15.60 14.86 -23.83
N GLY A 469 14.33 14.85 -23.40
CA GLY A 469 13.29 14.02 -24.01
C GLY A 469 13.58 12.50 -23.96
N ARG A 470 14.31 12.04 -22.94
CA ARG A 470 14.65 10.61 -22.74
C ARG A 470 14.07 10.08 -21.43
N GLN A 471 14.14 8.76 -21.25
CA GLN A 471 13.83 8.14 -19.95
C GLN A 471 15.07 8.11 -19.05
N PRO A 472 14.91 8.28 -17.72
CA PRO A 472 16.03 8.20 -16.78
C PRO A 472 16.60 6.77 -16.71
N PRO A 473 17.88 6.59 -16.34
CA PRO A 473 18.50 5.27 -16.19
C PRO A 473 17.75 4.33 -15.24
N PHE A 474 17.17 4.87 -14.17
CA PHE A 474 16.29 4.18 -13.25
C PHE A 474 15.23 5.13 -12.67
N LEU A 475 14.22 4.55 -12.03
CA LEU A 475 13.21 5.24 -11.23
C LEU A 475 13.08 4.57 -9.86
N ILE A 476 12.87 5.34 -8.80
CA ILE A 476 12.36 4.81 -7.54
C ILE A 476 10.84 4.75 -7.66
N VAL A 477 10.27 3.56 -7.73
CA VAL A 477 8.84 3.34 -8.01
C VAL A 477 8.03 3.10 -6.74
N LEU A 478 8.63 2.55 -5.69
CA LEU A 478 8.00 2.40 -4.37
C LEU A 478 8.95 2.89 -3.28
N TRP A 479 8.41 3.57 -2.27
CA TRP A 479 9.14 4.00 -1.09
C TRP A 479 8.61 3.27 0.15
N GLN A 480 9.50 2.63 0.90
CA GLN A 480 9.19 1.69 1.98
C GLN A 480 9.88 2.08 3.31
N HIS A 481 10.21 3.36 3.46
CA HIS A 481 10.89 3.97 4.62
C HIS A 481 12.40 3.72 4.64
N ASP A 482 12.86 2.61 5.21
CA ASP A 482 14.27 2.19 5.27
C ASP A 482 14.69 1.45 4.00
N GLY A 483 13.80 1.37 3.01
CA GLY A 483 14.06 0.80 1.70
C GLY A 483 13.17 1.39 0.61
N PHE A 484 13.42 0.92 -0.60
CA PHE A 484 12.78 1.42 -1.81
C PHE A 484 12.85 0.37 -2.93
N THR A 485 11.93 0.46 -3.89
CA THR A 485 11.94 -0.37 -5.09
C THR A 485 12.36 0.45 -6.29
N ILE A 486 13.30 -0.06 -7.09
CA ILE A 486 13.71 0.58 -8.34
C ILE A 486 13.23 -0.18 -9.57
N ARG A 487 12.95 0.59 -10.62
CA ARG A 487 12.78 0.12 -12.00
C ARG A 487 13.92 0.69 -12.84
N ALA A 488 14.82 -0.17 -13.33
CA ALA A 488 15.80 0.23 -14.33
C ALA A 488 15.14 0.43 -15.71
N ARG A 489 15.65 1.36 -16.51
CA ARG A 489 15.19 1.56 -17.90
C ARG A 489 15.35 0.32 -18.76
N GLN A 490 16.50 -0.34 -18.59
CA GLN A 490 16.84 -1.61 -19.25
C GLN A 490 17.06 -2.65 -18.16
N ARG A 491 16.36 -3.78 -18.25
CA ARG A 491 16.46 -4.87 -17.26
C ARG A 491 17.89 -5.41 -17.11
N SER A 492 18.64 -5.47 -18.22
CA SER A 492 20.06 -5.86 -18.22
C SER A 492 20.97 -4.89 -17.45
N ARG A 493 20.49 -3.69 -17.12
CA ARG A 493 21.24 -2.69 -16.34
C ARG A 493 20.86 -2.71 -14.86
N THR A 494 19.87 -3.49 -14.42
CA THR A 494 19.42 -3.52 -13.02
C THR A 494 20.56 -3.77 -12.04
N ALA A 495 21.40 -4.79 -12.28
CA ALA A 495 22.56 -5.08 -11.44
C ALA A 495 23.56 -3.90 -11.35
N SER A 496 23.86 -3.25 -12.48
CA SER A 496 24.75 -2.08 -12.50
C SER A 496 24.17 -0.88 -11.72
N GLN A 497 22.85 -0.69 -11.76
CA GLN A 497 22.19 0.36 -10.98
C GLN A 497 22.21 0.01 -9.49
N ILE A 498 21.90 -1.23 -9.12
CA ILE A 498 22.00 -1.71 -7.74
C ILE A 498 23.41 -1.46 -7.18
N GLN A 499 24.47 -1.89 -7.88
CA GLN A 499 25.85 -1.68 -7.44
C GLN A 499 26.18 -0.20 -7.25
N ARG A 500 25.71 0.67 -8.14
CA ARG A 500 25.89 2.13 -8.01
C ARG A 500 25.16 2.68 -6.78
N LEU A 501 23.89 2.33 -6.59
CA LEU A 501 23.10 2.81 -5.45
C LEU A 501 23.64 2.28 -4.12
N SER A 502 24.08 1.01 -4.08
CA SER A 502 24.75 0.44 -2.91
C SER A 502 26.01 1.21 -2.55
N ARG A 503 26.85 1.59 -3.53
CA ARG A 503 28.03 2.43 -3.27
C ARG A 503 27.65 3.79 -2.67
N LEU A 504 26.64 4.47 -3.25
CA LEU A 504 26.17 5.75 -2.73
C LEU A 504 25.74 5.66 -1.26
N VAL A 505 24.99 4.63 -0.90
CA VAL A 505 24.55 4.41 0.50
C VAL A 505 25.71 3.99 1.39
N SER A 506 26.62 3.12 0.93
CA SER A 506 27.80 2.71 1.70
C SER A 506 28.74 3.89 2.00
N ASP A 507 28.97 4.78 1.04
CA ASP A 507 29.79 5.97 1.25
C ASP A 507 29.12 6.94 2.24
N GLN A 508 27.80 7.12 2.15
CA GLN A 508 27.04 7.92 3.12
C GLN A 508 27.04 7.29 4.52
N ALA A 509 26.89 5.97 4.60
CA ALA A 509 26.93 5.21 5.85
C ALA A 509 28.31 5.35 6.52
N ARG A 510 29.41 5.22 5.75
CA ARG A 510 30.78 5.47 6.21
C ARG A 510 30.95 6.91 6.72
N ALA A 511 30.48 7.90 5.96
CA ALA A 511 30.58 9.31 6.34
C ALA A 511 29.83 9.64 7.65
N LEU A 512 28.71 8.95 7.91
CA LEU A 512 27.92 9.12 9.14
C LEU A 512 28.40 8.22 10.30
N GLY A 513 29.30 7.27 10.02
CA GLY A 513 29.73 6.25 10.98
C GLY A 513 28.60 5.30 11.37
N VAL A 514 27.69 4.97 10.45
CA VAL A 514 26.59 4.01 10.67
C VAL A 514 26.94 2.71 9.95
N PRO A 515 27.07 1.57 10.66
CA PRO A 515 27.46 0.29 10.05
C PRO A 515 26.27 -0.36 9.35
N THR A 516 25.94 0.15 8.17
CA THR A 516 24.83 -0.35 7.35
C THR A 516 25.15 -0.24 5.87
N GLY A 517 24.33 -0.88 5.05
CA GLY A 517 24.40 -0.86 3.60
C GLY A 517 23.09 -1.35 3.01
N LEU A 518 22.95 -1.30 1.69
CA LEU A 518 21.77 -1.84 1.02
C LEU A 518 21.86 -3.37 0.93
N THR A 519 20.82 -4.03 1.41
CA THR A 519 20.47 -5.41 1.06
C THR A 519 19.55 -5.40 -0.14
N VAL A 520 19.62 -6.45 -0.95
CA VAL A 520 18.96 -6.51 -2.24
C VAL A 520 18.10 -7.77 -2.29
N ASP A 521 16.83 -7.61 -2.66
CA ASP A 521 15.95 -8.70 -3.06
C ASP A 521 15.75 -8.60 -4.58
N VAL A 522 16.60 -9.32 -5.32
CA VAL A 522 16.49 -9.48 -6.78
C VAL A 522 15.86 -10.83 -7.12
N GLY A 523 15.16 -10.88 -8.25
CA GLY A 523 14.72 -12.15 -8.81
C GLY A 523 15.83 -13.07 -9.26
N PRO A 524 15.51 -14.35 -9.52
CA PRO A 524 16.48 -15.34 -9.97
C PRO A 524 17.20 -14.94 -11.28
N GLU A 525 16.59 -14.07 -12.09
CA GLU A 525 17.19 -13.58 -13.35
C GLU A 525 18.08 -12.34 -13.19
N GLY A 526 18.27 -11.83 -11.97
CA GLY A 526 19.02 -10.60 -11.69
C GLY A 526 20.20 -10.77 -10.72
N ALA A 527 20.53 -12.01 -10.34
CA ALA A 527 21.70 -12.37 -9.54
C ALA A 527 22.92 -12.66 -10.43
#